data_AF-A0A7X6U9F5-F1
#
_entry.id   AF-A0A7X6U9F5-F1
#
_cell.length_a   1.000
_cell.length_b   1.000
_cell.length_c   1.000
_cell.angle_alpha   90.00
_cell.angle_beta   90.00
_cell.angle_gamma   90.00
#
_symmetry.space_group_name_H-M   'P 1'
#
loop_
_entity.id
_entity.type
_entity.pdbx_description
1 polymer ?
#
loop_
_entity_poly.entity_id
_entity_poly.type
_entity_poly.pdbx_seq_one_letter_code
_entity_poly.pdbx_strand_id
1 'polypeptide(L)'
;MELTSKLLKEKARELGIDCIGIGSVDRYKDAPVMFSPLTLYPDCKTVITLAMRIPRGSYRGIIEGTHWHNYTFYSYNRLNTIFRPRLTYALTCFIEDFGWEAMPHYPGGPEVSGRLEPLAPGKLPPEVALSARIMAAGTGMGEIGHSKVFLTPEFGPRIRIGMILTDAELEPDPVLPTGTICNSCGRCVTDCPGNAIPRTREKDRPDVSIQVGSEKLHWGDVDMGRCTLTHHGLNNRISPFLKKDLPNFALDVTQADMTEEEAYMLTHVIAGGTWGRKFGAPDDSMIHYYRYIRGHVGYFALCGARGCICACMDSLEKRKAIKNLFKNPLFKRKLWILPVKPEKKIGRLNLSRETYLDKRYPGLRDREY
;
A
#
# COMPACT_ATOMS: atom_id res chain seq x y z
N MET A 1 -27.42 -0.93 -28.72
CA MET A 1 -27.47 -0.13 -27.49
C MET A 1 -26.14 0.60 -27.41
N GLU A 2 -26.12 1.88 -27.05
CA GLU A 2 -24.89 2.67 -26.96
C GLU A 2 -24.28 2.56 -25.55
N LEU A 3 -22.95 2.57 -25.45
CA LEU A 3 -22.25 2.62 -24.18
C LEU A 3 -22.33 4.03 -23.59
N THR A 4 -22.87 4.17 -22.39
CA THR A 4 -22.97 5.47 -21.69
C THR A 4 -22.35 5.39 -20.30
N SER A 5 -21.91 6.52 -19.74
CA SER A 5 -21.41 6.60 -18.36
C SER A 5 -22.39 6.05 -17.33
N LYS A 6 -23.70 6.27 -17.56
CA LYS A 6 -24.76 5.74 -16.69
C LYS A 6 -24.80 4.21 -16.74
N LEU A 7 -24.85 3.64 -17.95
CA LEU A 7 -24.89 2.20 -18.16
C LEU A 7 -23.65 1.51 -17.59
N LEU A 8 -22.46 2.09 -17.80
CA LEU A 8 -21.21 1.57 -17.25
C LEU A 8 -21.22 1.54 -15.72
N LYS A 9 -21.72 2.60 -15.06
CA LYS A 9 -21.86 2.66 -13.59
C LYS A 9 -22.89 1.67 -13.05
N GLU A 10 -23.99 1.46 -13.77
CA GLU A 10 -24.99 0.45 -13.44
C GLU A 10 -24.37 -0.95 -13.51
N LYS A 11 -23.62 -1.25 -14.59
CA LYS A 11 -22.91 -2.52 -14.72
C LYS A 11 -21.85 -2.71 -13.64
N ALA A 12 -21.07 -1.67 -13.32
CA ALA A 12 -20.09 -1.73 -12.25
C ALA A 12 -20.74 -2.09 -10.90
N ARG A 13 -21.90 -1.50 -10.59
CA ARG A 13 -22.67 -1.83 -9.38
C ARG A 13 -23.17 -3.28 -9.40
N GLU A 14 -23.68 -3.76 -10.53
CA GLU A 14 -24.13 -5.14 -10.71
C GLU A 14 -22.98 -6.14 -10.46
N LEU A 15 -21.78 -5.83 -10.96
CA LEU A 15 -20.57 -6.63 -10.74
C LEU A 15 -20.05 -6.58 -9.30
N GLY A 16 -20.57 -5.69 -8.46
CA GLY A 16 -20.15 -5.52 -7.07
C GLY A 16 -18.93 -4.61 -6.88
N ILE A 17 -18.64 -3.71 -7.84
CA ILE A 17 -17.62 -2.68 -7.70
C ILE A 17 -18.11 -1.61 -6.70
N ASP A 18 -17.27 -1.27 -5.73
CA ASP A 18 -17.65 -0.39 -4.62
C ASP A 18 -17.65 1.10 -4.97
N CYS A 19 -16.67 1.54 -5.76
CA CYS A 19 -16.57 2.91 -6.28
C CYS A 19 -16.16 2.87 -7.75
N ILE A 20 -16.67 3.80 -8.53
CA ILE A 20 -16.26 4.03 -9.92
C ILE A 20 -16.25 5.54 -10.16
N GLY A 21 -15.24 6.00 -10.90
CA GLY A 21 -15.14 7.37 -11.41
C GLY A 21 -14.76 7.34 -12.88
N ILE A 22 -15.28 8.30 -13.63
CA ILE A 22 -15.04 8.45 -15.07
C ILE A 22 -14.46 9.84 -15.32
N GLY A 23 -13.37 9.96 -16.07
CA GLY A 23 -12.75 11.24 -16.38
C GLY A 23 -12.26 11.31 -17.82
N SER A 24 -12.41 12.47 -18.46
CA SER A 24 -11.79 12.73 -19.77
C SER A 24 -10.27 12.73 -19.64
N VAL A 25 -9.60 12.22 -20.67
CA VAL A 25 -8.13 12.22 -20.79
C VAL A 25 -7.54 13.64 -20.73
N ASP A 26 -8.30 14.66 -21.15
CA ASP A 26 -7.85 16.06 -21.17
C ASP A 26 -7.47 16.59 -19.78
N ARG A 27 -7.99 15.98 -18.71
CA ARG A 27 -7.65 16.33 -17.33
C ARG A 27 -6.19 16.04 -17.00
N TYR A 28 -5.52 15.18 -17.78
CA TYR A 28 -4.14 14.78 -17.54
C TYR A 28 -3.15 15.44 -18.51
N LYS A 29 -3.59 16.40 -19.33
CA LYS A 29 -2.73 17.09 -20.31
C LYS A 29 -1.50 17.77 -19.68
N ASP A 30 -1.66 18.29 -18.46
CA ASP A 30 -0.62 18.98 -17.69
C ASP A 30 0.08 18.05 -16.68
N ALA A 31 -0.29 16.77 -16.65
CA ALA A 31 0.40 15.79 -15.82
C ALA A 31 1.81 15.53 -16.38
N PRO A 32 2.80 15.18 -15.54
CA PRO A 32 4.10 14.71 -16.01
C PRO A 32 3.91 13.60 -17.04
N VAL A 33 4.75 13.57 -18.08
CA VAL A 33 4.57 12.66 -19.22
C VAL A 33 4.45 11.19 -18.80
N MET A 34 5.24 10.76 -17.81
CA MET A 34 5.20 9.40 -17.25
C MET A 34 3.91 9.06 -16.49
N PHE A 35 3.08 10.07 -16.20
CA PHE A 35 1.78 9.95 -15.55
C PHE A 35 0.62 10.34 -16.48
N SER A 36 0.84 10.55 -17.78
CA SER A 36 -0.24 10.78 -18.74
C SER A 36 -0.79 9.45 -19.28
N PRO A 37 -2.12 9.25 -19.33
CA PRO A 37 -2.73 8.07 -19.95
C PRO A 37 -2.31 7.87 -21.41
N LEU A 38 -2.07 8.97 -22.12
CA LEU A 38 -1.66 8.99 -23.53
C LEU A 38 -0.29 8.35 -23.76
N THR A 39 0.52 8.21 -22.71
CA THR A 39 1.80 7.50 -22.76
C THR A 39 1.60 5.99 -22.96
N LEU A 40 0.55 5.42 -22.36
CA LEU A 40 0.24 3.99 -22.50
C LEU A 40 -0.69 3.73 -23.68
N TYR A 41 -1.67 4.61 -23.87
CA TYR A 41 -2.71 4.45 -24.88
C TYR A 41 -2.96 5.81 -25.57
N PRO A 42 -2.29 6.09 -26.70
CA PRO A 42 -2.36 7.39 -27.39
C PRO A 42 -3.75 7.83 -27.84
N ASP A 43 -4.63 6.88 -28.17
CA ASP A 43 -6.00 7.16 -28.63
C ASP A 43 -7.02 7.17 -27.47
N CYS A 44 -6.55 7.01 -26.22
CA CYS A 44 -7.39 7.04 -25.03
C CYS A 44 -8.16 8.36 -24.95
N LYS A 45 -9.48 8.28 -24.80
CA LYS A 45 -10.37 9.43 -24.60
C LYS A 45 -10.90 9.51 -23.17
N THR A 46 -11.09 8.36 -22.53
CA THR A 46 -11.63 8.26 -21.17
C THR A 46 -10.75 7.40 -20.27
N VAL A 47 -10.51 7.91 -19.06
CA VAL A 47 -9.96 7.18 -17.93
C VAL A 47 -11.11 6.74 -17.01
N ILE A 48 -11.20 5.44 -16.74
CA ILE A 48 -12.15 4.88 -15.79
C ILE A 48 -11.35 4.33 -14.62
N THR A 49 -11.65 4.78 -13.40
CA THR A 49 -11.10 4.15 -12.20
C THR A 49 -12.20 3.45 -11.43
N LEU A 50 -11.85 2.30 -10.87
CA LEU A 50 -12.73 1.55 -9.98
C LEU A 50 -12.02 1.25 -8.67
N ALA A 51 -12.78 1.01 -7.61
CA ALA A 51 -12.20 0.59 -6.35
C ALA A 51 -13.01 -0.50 -5.66
N MET A 52 -12.28 -1.34 -4.92
CA MET A 52 -12.85 -2.28 -3.96
C MET A 52 -12.46 -1.89 -2.55
N ARG A 53 -13.42 -1.97 -1.62
CA ARG A 53 -13.22 -1.58 -0.23
C ARG A 53 -12.33 -2.59 0.49
N ILE A 54 -11.51 -2.08 1.40
CA ILE A 54 -10.83 -2.90 2.39
C ILE A 54 -11.85 -3.24 3.49
N PRO A 55 -12.09 -4.53 3.81
CA PRO A 55 -12.96 -4.90 4.92
C PRO A 55 -12.40 -4.37 6.23
N ARG A 56 -13.14 -3.53 6.97
CA ARG A 56 -12.66 -2.96 8.24
C ARG A 56 -12.22 -4.01 9.26
N GLY A 57 -12.86 -5.18 9.23
CA GLY A 57 -12.57 -6.30 10.13
C GLY A 57 -11.18 -6.94 9.91
N SER A 58 -10.57 -6.77 8.74
CA SER A 58 -9.25 -7.36 8.45
C SER A 58 -8.13 -6.81 9.35
N TYR A 59 -8.31 -5.60 9.88
CA TYR A 59 -7.36 -4.94 10.78
C TYR A 59 -7.44 -5.44 12.22
N ARG A 60 -8.49 -6.17 12.61
CA ARG A 60 -8.73 -6.56 14.02
C ARG A 60 -7.54 -7.30 14.60
N GLY A 61 -7.03 -8.29 13.88
CA GLY A 61 -5.88 -9.06 14.36
C GLY A 61 -4.60 -8.24 14.50
N ILE A 62 -4.34 -7.27 13.61
CA ILE A 62 -3.17 -6.36 13.76
C ILE A 62 -3.34 -5.41 14.94
N ILE A 63 -4.54 -4.85 15.10
CA ILE A 63 -4.89 -3.91 16.17
C ILE A 63 -4.76 -4.60 17.54
N GLU A 64 -5.26 -5.82 17.66
CA GLU A 64 -5.22 -6.62 18.89
C GLU A 64 -3.87 -7.33 19.09
N GLY A 65 -3.05 -7.43 18.05
CA GLY A 65 -1.74 -8.10 18.13
C GLY A 65 -1.84 -9.62 18.13
N THR A 66 -2.90 -10.16 17.50
CA THR A 66 -3.26 -11.58 17.56
C THR A 66 -3.22 -12.28 16.20
N HIS A 67 -3.44 -11.58 15.08
CA HIS A 67 -3.54 -12.23 13.76
C HIS A 67 -3.18 -11.30 12.59
N TRP A 68 -2.12 -11.63 11.84
CA TRP A 68 -1.59 -10.76 10.77
C TRP A 68 -2.07 -11.09 9.36
N HIS A 69 -2.35 -12.37 9.08
CA HIS A 69 -2.59 -12.87 7.73
C HIS A 69 -3.73 -12.15 7.02
N ASN A 70 -4.79 -11.80 7.77
CA ASN A 70 -5.97 -11.14 7.22
C ASN A 70 -5.64 -9.78 6.58
N TYR A 71 -4.69 -9.04 7.15
CA TYR A 71 -4.30 -7.76 6.57
C TYR A 71 -3.58 -7.97 5.23
N THR A 72 -2.56 -8.82 5.19
CA THR A 72 -1.84 -9.12 3.94
C THR A 72 -2.78 -9.69 2.87
N PHE A 73 -3.65 -10.63 3.23
CA PHE A 73 -4.54 -11.30 2.28
C PHE A 73 -5.69 -10.38 1.81
N TYR A 74 -6.58 -9.97 2.73
CA TYR A 74 -7.84 -9.29 2.37
C TYR A 74 -7.71 -7.78 2.19
N SER A 75 -6.62 -7.15 2.65
CA SER A 75 -6.47 -5.68 2.60
C SER A 75 -5.39 -5.20 1.65
N TYR A 76 -4.48 -6.08 1.26
CA TYR A 76 -3.32 -5.73 0.45
C TYR A 76 -3.20 -6.63 -0.77
N ASN A 77 -2.57 -7.80 -0.66
CA ASN A 77 -2.15 -8.60 -1.80
C ASN A 77 -3.35 -9.14 -2.61
N ARG A 78 -4.20 -10.00 -2.04
CA ARG A 78 -5.28 -10.64 -2.82
C ARG A 78 -6.37 -9.66 -3.25
N LEU A 79 -6.55 -8.57 -2.51
CA LEU A 79 -7.39 -7.47 -2.95
C LEU A 79 -6.82 -6.77 -4.20
N ASN A 80 -5.50 -6.60 -4.27
CA ASN A 80 -4.81 -6.02 -5.43
C ASN A 80 -4.55 -7.00 -6.58
N THR A 81 -4.49 -8.32 -6.33
CA THR A 81 -4.08 -9.31 -7.35
C THR A 81 -5.20 -10.25 -7.81
N ILE A 82 -6.29 -10.39 -7.05
CA ILE A 82 -7.38 -11.30 -7.39
C ILE A 82 -8.73 -10.59 -7.37
N PHE A 83 -9.18 -10.11 -6.21
CA PHE A 83 -10.57 -9.68 -6.04
C PHE A 83 -10.93 -8.48 -6.91
N ARG A 84 -10.13 -7.40 -6.85
CA ARG A 84 -10.37 -6.22 -7.69
C ARG A 84 -10.01 -6.47 -9.17
N PRO A 85 -8.86 -7.08 -9.54
CA PRO A 85 -8.53 -7.33 -10.94
C PRO A 85 -9.57 -8.17 -11.68
N ARG A 86 -10.18 -9.17 -11.03
CA ARG A 86 -11.29 -9.94 -11.63
C ARG A 86 -12.44 -9.04 -12.07
N LEU A 87 -12.78 -8.03 -11.27
CA LEU A 87 -13.85 -7.07 -11.60
C LEU A 87 -13.40 -6.02 -12.61
N THR A 88 -12.12 -5.64 -12.59
CA THR A 88 -11.52 -4.78 -13.62
C THR A 88 -11.63 -5.46 -14.99
N TYR A 89 -11.25 -6.74 -15.07
CA TYR A 89 -11.38 -7.57 -16.26
C TYR A 89 -12.83 -7.66 -16.73
N ALA A 90 -13.77 -8.01 -15.84
CA ALA A 90 -15.18 -8.13 -16.21
C ALA A 90 -15.79 -6.82 -16.75
N LEU A 91 -15.44 -5.68 -16.14
CA LEU A 91 -15.90 -4.37 -16.63
C LEU A 91 -15.23 -3.98 -17.95
N THR A 92 -13.99 -4.42 -18.19
CA THR A 92 -13.28 -4.22 -19.46
C THR A 92 -13.98 -4.97 -20.58
N CYS A 93 -14.25 -6.28 -20.42
CA CYS A 93 -14.96 -7.06 -21.42
C CYS A 93 -16.34 -6.47 -21.72
N PHE A 94 -17.03 -5.94 -20.70
CA PHE A 94 -18.30 -5.26 -20.92
C PHE A 94 -18.18 -4.01 -21.79
N ILE A 95 -17.08 -3.27 -21.73
CA ILE A 95 -16.83 -2.12 -22.63
C ILE A 95 -16.58 -2.65 -24.06
N GLU A 96 -15.79 -3.71 -24.19
CA GLU A 96 -15.48 -4.36 -25.47
C GLU A 96 -16.70 -5.00 -26.14
N ASP A 97 -17.69 -5.47 -25.37
CA ASP A 97 -18.97 -5.97 -25.88
C ASP A 97 -19.78 -4.89 -26.64
N PHE A 98 -19.47 -3.60 -26.44
CA PHE A 98 -20.02 -2.48 -27.19
C PHE A 98 -19.14 -2.05 -28.38
N GLY A 99 -18.02 -2.74 -28.61
CA GLY A 99 -17.10 -2.50 -29.73
C GLY A 99 -16.05 -1.43 -29.47
N TRP A 100 -15.83 -1.02 -28.22
CA TRP A 100 -14.79 -0.06 -27.84
C TRP A 100 -13.53 -0.77 -27.34
N GLU A 101 -12.35 -0.21 -27.63
CA GLU A 101 -11.11 -0.74 -27.08
C GLU A 101 -10.95 -0.31 -25.62
N ALA A 102 -10.67 -1.27 -24.74
CA ALA A 102 -10.49 -1.02 -23.31
C ALA A 102 -9.22 -1.71 -22.80
N MET A 103 -8.29 -0.91 -22.27
CA MET A 103 -7.04 -1.39 -21.68
C MET A 103 -7.17 -1.47 -20.15
N PRO A 104 -7.30 -2.68 -19.55
CA PRO A 104 -7.23 -2.84 -18.11
C PRO A 104 -5.77 -2.66 -17.67
N HIS A 105 -5.50 -1.65 -16.85
CA HIS A 105 -4.14 -1.42 -16.37
C HIS A 105 -3.75 -2.47 -15.32
N TYR A 106 -2.56 -3.05 -15.49
CA TYR A 106 -2.02 -4.05 -14.57
C TYR A 106 -1.81 -3.45 -13.16
N PRO A 107 -2.24 -4.11 -12.08
CA PRO A 107 -2.22 -3.52 -10.75
C PRO A 107 -0.88 -3.55 -10.02
N GLY A 108 0.11 -4.27 -10.55
CA GLY A 108 1.48 -4.24 -10.03
C GLY A 108 2.22 -3.09 -10.67
N GLY A 109 2.46 -2.03 -9.90
CA GLY A 109 3.46 -1.04 -10.30
C GLY A 109 4.83 -1.70 -10.16
N PRO A 110 5.69 -1.67 -11.20
CA PRO A 110 7.06 -2.11 -11.05
C PRO A 110 7.75 -1.19 -10.03
N GLU A 111 8.58 -1.76 -9.16
CA GLU A 111 9.36 -0.99 -8.17
C GLU A 111 10.34 -0.02 -8.87
N VAL A 112 10.62 -0.27 -10.14
CA VAL A 112 11.42 0.57 -11.03
C VAL A 112 10.66 0.71 -12.35
N SER A 113 10.28 1.94 -12.73
CA SER A 113 9.61 2.23 -14.01
C SER A 113 10.55 3.02 -14.93
N GLY A 114 10.57 2.69 -16.22
CA GLY A 114 11.27 3.46 -17.24
C GLY A 114 12.80 3.45 -17.18
N ARG A 115 13.41 2.31 -16.81
CA ARG A 115 14.88 2.15 -16.72
C ARG A 115 15.53 1.63 -18.02
N LEU A 116 14.73 1.19 -18.98
CA LEU A 116 15.23 0.62 -20.23
C LEU A 116 15.25 1.67 -21.34
N GLU A 117 16.15 1.50 -22.31
CA GLU A 117 16.17 2.33 -23.51
C GLU A 117 14.83 2.24 -24.26
N PRO A 118 14.34 3.36 -24.86
CA PRO A 118 13.16 3.33 -25.70
C PRO A 118 13.27 2.28 -26.81
N LEU A 119 12.18 1.56 -27.04
CA LEU A 119 12.14 0.50 -28.06
C LEU A 119 12.10 1.04 -29.50
N ALA A 120 11.88 2.35 -29.67
CA ALA A 120 11.91 3.03 -30.96
C ALA A 120 12.24 4.53 -30.80
N PRO A 121 12.79 5.19 -31.83
CA PRO A 121 13.04 6.63 -31.81
C PRO A 121 11.78 7.44 -31.47
N GLY A 122 11.94 8.42 -30.57
CA GLY A 122 10.85 9.30 -30.14
C GLY A 122 9.82 8.68 -29.18
N LYS A 123 10.03 7.43 -28.74
CA LYS A 123 9.20 6.80 -27.70
C LYS A 123 9.81 6.98 -26.31
N LEU A 124 8.98 6.78 -25.29
CA LEU A 124 9.42 6.72 -23.89
C LEU A 124 10.00 5.34 -23.57
N PRO A 125 10.78 5.23 -22.48
CA PRO A 125 11.17 3.94 -21.91
C PRO A 125 9.96 3.00 -21.73
N PRO A 126 10.11 1.69 -21.98
CA PRO A 126 9.05 0.73 -21.67
C PRO A 126 8.80 0.64 -20.15
N GLU A 127 7.74 -0.09 -19.77
CA GLU A 127 7.33 -0.29 -18.37
C GLU A 127 6.92 1.00 -17.63
N VAL A 128 6.31 1.94 -18.35
CA VAL A 128 5.68 3.12 -17.73
C VAL A 128 4.52 2.66 -16.84
N ALA A 129 4.48 3.16 -15.61
CA ALA A 129 3.40 2.85 -14.66
C ALA A 129 2.68 4.11 -14.23
N LEU A 130 1.38 4.17 -14.48
CA LEU A 130 0.56 5.31 -14.09
C LEU A 130 0.30 5.31 -12.59
N SER A 131 0.26 6.51 -12.00
CA SER A 131 -0.16 6.66 -10.60
C SER A 131 -1.66 6.46 -10.48
N ALA A 132 -2.07 5.29 -9.99
CA ALA A 132 -3.49 4.96 -9.76
C ALA A 132 -4.23 6.01 -8.90
N ARG A 133 -3.53 6.70 -7.99
CA ARG A 133 -4.13 7.73 -7.12
C ARG A 133 -4.38 9.04 -7.87
N ILE A 134 -3.48 9.43 -8.77
CA ILE A 134 -3.63 10.62 -9.62
C ILE A 134 -4.77 10.36 -10.62
N MET A 135 -4.79 9.18 -11.22
CA MET A 135 -5.90 8.74 -12.09
C MET A 135 -7.24 8.78 -11.35
N ALA A 136 -7.31 8.19 -10.16
CA ALA A 136 -8.55 8.18 -9.38
C ALA A 136 -9.04 9.57 -8.95
N ALA A 137 -8.12 10.51 -8.73
CA ALA A 137 -8.48 11.89 -8.42
C ALA A 137 -9.03 12.59 -9.66
N GLY A 138 -8.36 12.46 -10.81
CA GLY A 138 -8.79 13.06 -12.07
C GLY A 138 -10.11 12.52 -12.61
N THR A 139 -10.52 11.31 -12.24
CA THR A 139 -11.86 10.77 -12.54
C THR A 139 -12.95 11.20 -11.56
N GLY A 140 -12.62 12.00 -10.53
CA GLY A 140 -13.60 12.44 -9.53
C GLY A 140 -14.02 11.36 -8.52
N MET A 141 -13.37 10.18 -8.50
CA MET A 141 -13.71 9.10 -7.56
C MET A 141 -13.42 9.47 -6.09
N GLY A 142 -12.61 10.51 -5.85
CA GLY A 142 -12.18 10.93 -4.53
C GLY A 142 -10.99 11.88 -4.60
N GLU A 143 -10.22 11.95 -3.52
CA GLU A 143 -9.05 12.84 -3.41
C GLU A 143 -7.84 12.13 -2.79
N ILE A 144 -6.66 12.73 -2.90
CA ILE A 144 -5.44 12.25 -2.26
C ILE A 144 -5.30 12.95 -0.90
N GLY A 145 -5.28 12.20 0.19
CA GLY A 145 -5.06 12.75 1.53
C GLY A 145 -3.59 13.09 1.81
N HIS A 146 -3.34 13.82 2.88
CA HIS A 146 -1.97 14.22 3.30
C HIS A 146 -0.98 13.05 3.41
N SER A 147 -1.44 11.87 3.81
CA SER A 147 -0.63 10.65 3.89
C SER A 147 -0.30 10.01 2.53
N LYS A 148 -0.58 10.70 1.42
CA LYS A 148 -0.53 10.20 0.04
C LYS A 148 -1.57 9.10 -0.24
N VAL A 149 -2.34 8.61 0.75
CA VAL A 149 -3.40 7.59 0.55
C VAL A 149 -4.66 8.22 -0.04
N PHE A 150 -5.26 7.53 -1.01
CA PHE A 150 -6.50 7.98 -1.65
C PHE A 150 -7.72 7.79 -0.74
N LEU A 151 -8.63 8.76 -0.76
CA LEU A 151 -9.83 8.81 0.06
C LEU A 151 -11.07 8.90 -0.83
N THR A 152 -12.05 8.04 -0.60
CA THR A 152 -13.38 8.17 -1.21
C THR A 152 -14.40 8.71 -0.20
N PRO A 153 -15.44 9.45 -0.64
CA PRO A 153 -16.53 9.87 0.25
C PRO A 153 -17.23 8.69 0.95
N GLU A 154 -17.29 7.54 0.29
CA GLU A 154 -17.95 6.34 0.80
C GLU A 154 -17.11 5.65 1.89
N PHE A 155 -15.83 5.39 1.64
CA PHE A 155 -15.02 4.48 2.45
C PHE A 155 -13.78 5.12 3.08
N GLY A 156 -13.52 6.40 2.79
CA GLY A 156 -12.27 7.05 3.18
C GLY A 156 -11.06 6.29 2.63
N PRO A 157 -10.03 6.01 3.44
CA PRO A 157 -8.80 5.37 2.98
C PRO A 157 -8.93 3.85 2.76
N ARG A 158 -10.10 3.26 3.02
CA ARG A 158 -10.30 1.80 2.95
C ARG A 158 -10.64 1.34 1.56
N ILE A 159 -9.77 1.59 0.59
CA ILE A 159 -9.99 1.13 -0.79
C ILE A 159 -8.69 0.68 -1.46
N ARG A 160 -8.83 -0.07 -2.56
CA ARG A 160 -7.78 -0.35 -3.54
C ARG A 160 -8.29 0.01 -4.93
N ILE A 161 -7.47 0.74 -5.68
CA ILE A 161 -7.83 1.34 -6.97
C ILE A 161 -7.37 0.46 -8.11
N GLY A 162 -8.21 0.30 -9.13
CA GLY A 162 -7.87 -0.21 -10.45
C GLY A 162 -8.25 0.85 -11.49
N MET A 163 -7.75 0.71 -12.70
CA MET A 163 -8.04 1.64 -13.79
C MET A 163 -8.18 0.91 -15.12
N ILE A 164 -9.00 1.46 -15.99
CA ILE A 164 -9.23 1.05 -17.37
C ILE A 164 -9.09 2.32 -18.21
N LEU A 165 -8.33 2.24 -19.30
CA LEU A 165 -8.24 3.30 -20.31
C LEU A 165 -9.05 2.88 -21.53
N THR A 166 -9.78 3.79 -22.17
CA THR A 166 -10.59 3.45 -23.35
C THR A 166 -10.67 4.61 -24.33
N ASP A 167 -10.85 4.28 -25.60
CA ASP A 167 -11.15 5.20 -26.69
C ASP A 167 -12.64 5.59 -26.75
N ALA A 168 -13.50 4.97 -25.93
CA ALA A 168 -14.89 5.39 -25.77
C ALA A 168 -14.98 6.81 -25.18
N GLU A 169 -15.79 7.68 -25.79
CA GLU A 169 -16.12 8.99 -25.24
C GLU A 169 -17.25 8.85 -24.22
N LEU A 170 -16.94 9.10 -22.95
CA LEU A 170 -17.89 8.97 -21.85
C LEU A 170 -17.97 10.28 -21.06
N GLU A 171 -19.19 10.65 -20.68
CA GLU A 171 -19.44 11.84 -19.86
C GLU A 171 -18.68 11.73 -18.51
N PRO A 172 -17.80 12.69 -18.21
CA PRO A 172 -16.90 12.58 -17.07
C PRO A 172 -17.54 13.11 -15.77
N ASP A 173 -17.17 12.52 -14.65
CA ASP A 173 -17.58 12.94 -13.31
C ASP A 173 -16.88 14.23 -12.87
N PRO A 174 -17.52 15.11 -12.08
CA PRO A 174 -16.83 16.28 -11.52
C PRO A 174 -15.67 15.84 -10.62
N VAL A 175 -14.54 16.54 -10.72
CA VAL A 175 -13.39 16.30 -9.85
C VAL A 175 -13.72 16.73 -8.43
N LEU A 176 -13.34 15.93 -7.43
CA LEU A 176 -13.50 16.29 -6.03
C LEU A 176 -12.38 17.25 -5.63
N PRO A 177 -12.68 18.47 -5.12
CA PRO A 177 -11.64 19.42 -4.72
C PRO A 177 -10.77 18.87 -3.59
N THR A 178 -9.46 19.14 -3.64
CA THR A 178 -8.55 18.67 -2.60
C THR A 178 -8.83 19.37 -1.26
N GLY A 179 -8.89 18.59 -0.19
CA GLY A 179 -9.25 19.04 1.14
C GLY A 179 -10.73 18.85 1.48
N THR A 180 -11.50 18.16 0.63
CA THR A 180 -12.92 17.87 0.88
C THR A 180 -13.12 16.84 1.99
N ILE A 181 -12.28 15.79 2.04
CA ILE A 181 -12.36 14.70 3.02
C ILE A 181 -11.23 14.85 4.07
N CYS A 182 -10.01 15.08 3.58
CA CYS A 182 -8.80 15.30 4.36
C CYS A 182 -8.78 16.75 4.86
N ASN A 183 -8.92 16.92 6.17
CA ASN A 183 -8.80 18.23 6.81
C ASN A 183 -7.39 18.49 7.37
N SER A 184 -6.37 17.79 6.88
CA SER A 184 -4.98 17.88 7.36
C SER A 184 -4.85 17.76 8.89
N CYS A 185 -5.66 16.92 9.54
CA CYS A 185 -5.66 16.78 11.00
C CYS A 185 -4.41 16.14 11.62
N GLY A 186 -3.44 15.70 10.82
CA GLY A 186 -2.20 15.11 11.32
C GLY A 186 -2.30 13.72 11.95
N ARG A 187 -3.49 13.11 12.07
CA ARG A 187 -3.61 11.77 12.70
C ARG A 187 -2.76 10.69 12.02
N CYS A 188 -2.68 10.73 10.69
CA CYS A 188 -1.83 9.81 9.94
C CYS A 188 -0.34 10.01 10.23
N VAL A 189 0.08 11.23 10.57
CA VAL A 189 1.45 11.58 10.97
C VAL A 189 1.75 11.00 12.35
N THR A 190 0.93 11.37 13.34
CA THR A 190 1.12 10.96 14.76
C THR A 190 1.15 9.44 14.93
N ASP A 191 0.28 8.73 14.22
CA ASP A 191 0.12 7.29 14.38
C ASP A 191 0.96 6.47 13.38
N CYS A 192 1.79 7.12 12.55
CA CYS A 192 2.70 6.40 11.65
C CYS A 192 3.85 5.77 12.45
N PRO A 193 3.91 4.43 12.58
CA PRO A 193 4.95 3.80 13.39
C PRO A 193 6.36 3.93 12.82
N GLY A 194 6.46 4.26 11.52
CA GLY A 194 7.73 4.48 10.84
C GLY A 194 8.19 5.94 10.84
N ASN A 195 7.40 6.88 11.37
CA ASN A 195 7.67 8.32 11.22
C ASN A 195 7.93 8.72 9.75
N ALA A 196 7.16 8.10 8.84
CA ALA A 196 7.35 8.22 7.40
C ALA A 196 6.51 9.35 6.76
N ILE A 197 5.45 9.79 7.43
CA ILE A 197 4.57 10.83 6.89
C ILE A 197 5.02 12.17 7.51
N PRO A 198 5.28 13.22 6.71
CA PRO A 198 5.77 14.49 7.23
C PRO A 198 4.66 15.23 7.98
N ARG A 199 5.06 16.17 8.84
CA ARG A 199 4.13 17.08 9.51
C ARG A 199 3.29 17.83 8.48
N THR A 200 2.02 18.05 8.80
CA THR A 200 1.12 18.84 7.96
C THR A 200 1.61 20.29 7.88
N ARG A 201 1.76 20.80 6.66
CA ARG A 201 2.07 22.21 6.38
C ARG A 201 0.80 22.99 6.06
N GLU A 202 0.93 24.31 5.90
CA GLU A 202 -0.13 25.17 5.38
C GLU A 202 -0.52 24.73 3.95
N LYS A 203 -1.81 24.87 3.60
CA LYS A 203 -2.38 24.31 2.36
C LYS A 203 -1.77 24.89 1.08
N ASP A 204 -1.23 26.10 1.14
CA ASP A 204 -0.59 26.84 0.06
C ASP A 204 0.88 26.44 -0.18
N ARG A 205 1.48 25.64 0.73
CA ARG A 205 2.85 25.13 0.62
C ARG A 205 2.90 23.60 0.76
N PRO A 206 2.24 22.86 -0.15
CA PRO A 206 2.30 21.41 -0.11
C PRO A 206 3.71 20.93 -0.44
N ASP A 207 4.09 19.76 0.11
CA ASP A 207 5.39 19.16 -0.19
C ASP A 207 5.45 18.69 -1.64
N VAL A 208 4.34 18.11 -2.13
CA VAL A 208 4.20 17.65 -3.52
C VAL A 208 2.84 18.09 -4.06
N SER A 209 2.82 18.57 -5.31
CA SER A 209 1.58 18.89 -6.01
C SER A 209 1.65 18.59 -7.51
N ILE A 210 0.49 18.34 -8.10
CA ILE A 210 0.31 18.10 -9.53
C ILE A 210 -1.00 18.73 -9.98
N GLN A 211 -1.00 19.34 -11.18
CA GLN A 211 -2.21 19.86 -11.80
C GLN A 211 -2.95 18.74 -12.53
N VAL A 212 -4.24 18.57 -12.24
CA VAL A 212 -5.13 17.63 -12.95
C VAL A 212 -6.46 18.34 -13.24
N GLY A 213 -6.70 18.65 -14.51
CA GLY A 213 -7.81 19.48 -14.93
C GLY A 213 -7.75 20.87 -14.27
N SER A 214 -8.84 21.30 -13.65
CA SER A 214 -8.88 22.55 -12.88
C SER A 214 -8.29 22.42 -11.47
N GLU A 215 -8.02 21.21 -10.97
CA GLU A 215 -7.67 20.97 -9.58
C GLU A 215 -6.17 20.77 -9.38
N LYS A 216 -5.62 21.49 -8.39
CA LYS A 216 -4.24 21.29 -7.91
C LYS A 216 -4.23 20.25 -6.79
N LEU A 217 -3.96 19.00 -7.16
CA LEU A 217 -3.82 17.90 -6.21
C LEU A 217 -2.55 18.09 -5.38
N HIS A 218 -2.61 17.77 -4.08
CA HIS A 218 -1.45 17.89 -3.21
C HIS A 218 -1.45 16.90 -2.03
N TRP A 219 -0.25 16.58 -1.54
CA TRP A 219 -0.05 15.69 -0.38
C TRP A 219 1.32 15.94 0.28
N GLY A 220 1.56 15.29 1.42
CA GLY A 220 2.85 15.35 2.11
C GLY A 220 3.88 14.41 1.50
N ASP A 221 5.14 14.84 1.44
CA ASP A 221 6.24 14.04 0.87
C ASP A 221 6.62 12.91 1.82
N VAL A 222 6.00 11.75 1.60
CA VAL A 222 6.18 10.55 2.43
C VAL A 222 7.58 10.00 2.21
N ASP A 223 8.32 9.82 3.30
CA ASP A 223 9.59 9.11 3.34
C ASP A 223 9.34 7.63 2.98
N MET A 224 9.61 7.31 1.72
CA MET A 224 9.31 6.00 1.16
C MET A 224 10.22 4.90 1.72
N GLY A 225 11.48 5.22 2.11
CA GLY A 225 12.37 4.27 2.76
C GLY A 225 11.84 3.81 4.12
N ARG A 226 11.50 4.75 5.01
CA ARG A 226 10.89 4.44 6.31
C ARG A 226 9.54 3.74 6.18
N CYS A 227 8.74 4.15 5.19
CA CYS A 227 7.48 3.50 4.86
C CYS A 227 7.70 2.04 4.49
N THR A 228 8.64 1.75 3.57
CA THR A 228 8.95 0.41 3.07
C THR A 228 9.55 -0.48 4.14
N LEU A 229 10.52 0.00 4.93
CA LEU A 229 11.06 -0.73 6.09
C LEU A 229 9.94 -1.13 7.07
N THR A 230 9.02 -0.19 7.33
CA THR A 230 7.91 -0.41 8.26
C THR A 230 6.86 -1.36 7.68
N HIS A 231 6.50 -1.18 6.40
CA HIS A 231 5.51 -1.99 5.70
C HIS A 231 5.91 -3.46 5.66
N HIS A 232 7.18 -3.72 5.40
CA HIS A 232 7.77 -5.04 5.23
C HIS A 232 8.42 -5.59 6.52
N GLY A 233 8.02 -5.07 7.69
CA GLY A 233 8.27 -5.73 8.97
C GLY A 233 9.60 -5.41 9.65
N LEU A 234 10.47 -4.59 9.07
CA LEU A 234 11.73 -4.21 9.73
C LEU A 234 11.58 -3.15 10.82
N ASN A 235 10.35 -2.75 11.13
CA ASN A 235 10.08 -1.87 12.26
C ASN A 235 9.84 -2.69 13.54
N ASN A 236 10.85 -2.72 14.40
CA ASN A 236 10.85 -3.41 15.70
C ASN A 236 9.71 -3.01 16.64
N ARG A 237 9.11 -1.82 16.47
CA ARG A 237 8.01 -1.36 17.33
C ARG A 237 6.68 -2.06 17.02
N ILE A 238 6.52 -2.62 15.83
CA ILE A 238 5.24 -3.18 15.34
C ILE A 238 5.36 -4.56 14.69
N SER A 239 6.55 -5.15 14.72
CA SER A 239 6.84 -6.44 14.10
C SER A 239 7.23 -7.45 15.17
N PRO A 240 6.25 -8.17 15.77
CA PRO A 240 6.56 -9.19 16.78
C PRO A 240 7.39 -10.34 16.20
N PHE A 241 7.29 -10.58 14.89
CA PHE A 241 8.03 -11.63 14.22
C PHE A 241 9.51 -11.28 14.07
N LEU A 242 9.84 -10.02 13.71
CA LEU A 242 11.21 -9.55 13.70
C LEU A 242 11.81 -9.67 15.10
N LYS A 243 11.06 -9.22 16.11
CA LYS A 243 11.51 -9.26 17.50
C LYS A 243 11.73 -10.69 18.00
N LYS A 244 10.82 -11.61 17.65
CA LYS A 244 10.93 -13.03 18.03
C LYS A 244 12.16 -13.68 17.40
N ASP A 245 12.37 -13.48 16.10
CA ASP A 245 13.41 -14.21 15.39
C ASP A 245 14.78 -13.53 15.46
N LEU A 246 14.84 -12.21 15.59
CA LEU A 246 16.07 -11.43 15.78
C LEU A 246 15.94 -10.52 17.02
N PRO A 247 15.90 -11.07 18.25
CA PRO A 247 15.59 -10.31 19.47
C PRO A 247 16.61 -9.22 19.82
N ASN A 248 17.83 -9.34 19.30
CA ASN A 248 18.92 -8.38 19.50
C ASN A 248 19.10 -7.40 18.33
N PHE A 249 18.33 -7.54 17.26
CA PHE A 249 18.36 -6.61 16.13
C PHE A 249 17.53 -5.36 16.48
N ALA A 250 18.21 -4.26 16.78
CA ALA A 250 17.60 -3.03 17.30
C ALA A 250 17.67 -1.86 16.31
N LEU A 251 17.15 -2.06 15.09
CA LEU A 251 16.98 -0.97 14.12
C LEU A 251 15.87 -0.01 14.54
N ASP A 252 16.19 1.28 14.66
CA ASP A 252 15.19 2.35 14.80
C ASP A 252 14.83 2.94 13.42
N VAL A 253 13.76 2.41 12.83
CA VAL A 253 13.25 2.85 11.52
C VAL A 253 12.81 4.31 11.52
N THR A 254 12.48 4.92 12.66
CA THR A 254 11.98 6.31 12.68
C THR A 254 13.04 7.36 12.38
N GLN A 255 14.32 6.95 12.44
CA GLN A 255 15.50 7.75 12.15
C GLN A 255 16.27 7.22 10.93
N ALA A 256 15.74 6.20 10.23
CA ALA A 256 16.40 5.67 9.05
C ALA A 256 16.38 6.72 7.92
N ASP A 257 17.45 6.79 7.16
CA ASP A 257 17.58 7.64 5.98
C ASP A 257 18.04 6.74 4.82
N MET A 258 17.09 5.92 4.34
CA MET A 258 17.29 4.98 3.24
C MET A 258 16.40 5.41 2.09
N THR A 259 16.87 5.21 0.88
CA THR A 259 16.01 5.23 -0.30
C THR A 259 14.95 4.12 -0.22
N GLU A 260 13.89 4.25 -1.00
CA GLU A 260 12.88 3.20 -1.12
C GLU A 260 13.49 1.89 -1.66
N GLU A 261 14.42 1.98 -2.62
CA GLU A 261 15.12 0.83 -3.21
C GLU A 261 15.96 0.08 -2.17
N GLU A 262 16.79 0.78 -1.39
CA GLU A 262 17.57 0.17 -0.30
C GLU A 262 16.69 -0.54 0.73
N ALA A 263 15.55 0.07 1.07
CA ALA A 263 14.58 -0.53 1.97
C ALA A 263 13.95 -1.79 1.38
N TYR A 264 13.57 -1.80 0.10
CA TYR A 264 13.06 -2.99 -0.58
C TYR A 264 14.09 -4.11 -0.62
N MET A 265 15.33 -3.81 -1.05
CA MET A 265 16.41 -4.78 -1.08
C MET A 265 16.60 -5.43 0.29
N LEU A 266 16.77 -4.63 1.34
CA LEU A 266 17.01 -5.13 2.69
C LEU A 266 15.84 -5.99 3.21
N THR A 267 14.60 -5.51 3.04
CA THR A 267 13.42 -6.20 3.55
C THR A 267 13.16 -7.52 2.82
N HIS A 268 13.32 -7.56 1.49
CA HIS A 268 13.12 -8.77 0.69
C HIS A 268 14.24 -9.80 0.89
N VAL A 269 15.48 -9.36 1.08
CA VAL A 269 16.61 -10.23 1.46
C VAL A 269 16.34 -10.87 2.81
N ILE A 270 15.97 -10.10 3.85
CA ILE A 270 15.67 -10.68 5.18
C ILE A 270 14.47 -11.61 5.13
N ALA A 271 13.41 -11.24 4.40
CA ALA A 271 12.21 -12.06 4.31
C ALA A 271 12.40 -13.36 3.49
N GLY A 272 13.42 -13.41 2.63
CA GLY A 272 13.71 -14.55 1.75
C GLY A 272 14.90 -15.39 2.23
N GLY A 273 15.76 -14.79 3.06
CA GLY A 273 17.00 -15.38 3.53
C GLY A 273 16.78 -16.62 4.38
N THR A 274 17.72 -17.55 4.27
CA THR A 274 17.81 -18.76 5.08
C THR A 274 19.13 -18.80 5.84
N TRP A 275 19.14 -19.47 6.98
CA TRP A 275 20.30 -19.70 7.82
C TRP A 275 20.22 -21.06 8.50
N GLY A 276 20.87 -22.06 7.91
CA GLY A 276 21.11 -23.39 8.49
C GLY A 276 19.99 -23.90 9.41
N ARG A 277 20.35 -24.54 10.53
CA ARG A 277 19.40 -24.87 11.59
C ARG A 277 19.58 -23.91 12.77
N LYS A 278 18.71 -22.90 12.85
CA LYS A 278 18.65 -22.01 14.03
C LYS A 278 18.12 -22.78 15.24
N PHE A 279 18.76 -22.57 16.40
CA PHE A 279 18.36 -23.22 17.64
C PHE A 279 16.89 -22.93 17.97
N GLY A 280 16.08 -23.98 18.10
CA GLY A 280 14.65 -23.85 18.44
C GLY A 280 13.76 -23.25 17.35
N ALA A 281 14.28 -23.02 16.13
CA ALA A 281 13.49 -22.50 15.03
C ALA A 281 12.68 -23.62 14.34
N PRO A 282 11.48 -23.31 13.80
CA PRO A 282 10.65 -24.28 13.10
C PRO A 282 11.17 -24.65 11.71
N ASP A 283 11.99 -23.79 11.10
CA ASP A 283 12.59 -23.98 9.78
C ASP A 283 13.95 -23.26 9.68
N ASP A 284 14.51 -23.22 8.47
CA ASP A 284 15.78 -22.61 8.15
C ASP A 284 15.68 -21.12 7.78
N SER A 285 14.51 -20.49 7.91
CA SER A 285 14.34 -19.11 7.50
C SER A 285 14.93 -18.11 8.51
N MET A 286 15.35 -16.95 8.02
CA MET A 286 15.79 -15.85 8.88
C MET A 286 14.65 -15.36 9.78
N ILE A 287 13.45 -15.18 9.20
CA ILE A 287 12.22 -14.81 9.90
C ILE A 287 11.09 -15.75 9.44
N HIS A 288 10.64 -16.63 10.34
CA HIS A 288 9.68 -17.70 10.02
C HIS A 288 8.39 -17.16 9.43
N TYR A 289 7.81 -16.15 10.09
CA TYR A 289 6.55 -15.58 9.64
C TYR A 289 6.62 -15.00 8.22
N TYR A 290 7.76 -14.41 7.85
CA TYR A 290 7.90 -13.71 6.58
C TYR A 290 7.96 -14.71 5.44
N ARG A 291 8.75 -15.78 5.60
CA ARG A 291 8.77 -16.89 4.65
C ARG A 291 7.40 -17.55 4.55
N TYR A 292 6.75 -17.79 5.69
CA TYR A 292 5.41 -18.37 5.74
C TYR A 292 4.40 -17.55 4.92
N ILE A 293 4.20 -16.26 5.24
CA ILE A 293 3.17 -15.45 4.57
C ILE A 293 3.49 -15.27 3.08
N ARG A 294 4.77 -15.05 2.73
CA ARG A 294 5.22 -14.95 1.34
C ARG A 294 4.95 -16.22 0.56
N GLY A 295 5.19 -17.40 1.14
CA GLY A 295 4.90 -18.68 0.50
C GLY A 295 3.42 -18.86 0.16
N HIS A 296 2.51 -18.23 0.90
CA HIS A 296 1.06 -18.35 0.68
C HIS A 296 0.49 -17.29 -0.26
N VAL A 297 0.98 -16.04 -0.19
CA VAL A 297 0.40 -14.91 -0.92
C VAL A 297 1.35 -14.24 -1.92
N GLY A 298 2.63 -14.61 -1.94
CA GLY A 298 3.66 -13.95 -2.75
C GLY A 298 4.10 -12.58 -2.24
N TYR A 299 3.66 -12.16 -1.04
CA TYR A 299 3.91 -10.83 -0.48
C TYR A 299 3.83 -10.82 1.05
N PHE A 300 4.28 -9.74 1.71
CA PHE A 300 4.27 -9.63 3.17
C PHE A 300 4.06 -8.20 3.65
N ALA A 301 2.82 -7.88 4.01
CA ALA A 301 2.42 -6.57 4.52
C ALA A 301 2.20 -6.67 6.04
N LEU A 302 3.02 -6.00 6.84
CA LEU A 302 3.08 -6.20 8.30
C LEU A 302 2.70 -4.97 9.11
N CYS A 303 2.85 -3.76 8.54
CA CYS A 303 2.57 -2.53 9.28
C CYS A 303 1.11 -2.33 9.69
N GLY A 304 0.18 -3.06 9.05
CA GLY A 304 -1.26 -2.93 9.27
C GLY A 304 -1.84 -1.58 8.88
N ALA A 305 -1.11 -0.77 8.11
CA ALA A 305 -1.51 0.60 7.75
C ALA A 305 -1.99 1.44 8.96
N ARG A 306 -1.35 1.26 10.13
CA ARG A 306 -1.74 1.88 11.41
C ARG A 306 -1.97 3.39 11.32
N GLY A 307 -1.03 4.12 10.74
CA GLY A 307 -1.18 5.57 10.53
C GLY A 307 -2.02 5.90 9.30
N CYS A 308 -1.57 5.50 8.12
CA CYS A 308 -2.10 6.00 6.85
C CYS A 308 -3.56 5.60 6.56
N ILE A 309 -4.03 4.41 7.01
CA ILE A 309 -5.41 3.96 6.82
C ILE A 309 -6.17 3.92 8.14
N CYS A 310 -5.67 3.23 9.17
CA CYS A 310 -6.45 3.01 10.39
C CYS A 310 -6.69 4.31 11.18
N ALA A 311 -5.64 5.10 11.45
CA ALA A 311 -5.80 6.37 12.17
C ALA A 311 -6.60 7.41 11.36
N CYS A 312 -6.40 7.44 10.04
CA CYS A 312 -7.19 8.29 9.15
C CYS A 312 -8.67 7.90 9.18
N MET A 313 -8.99 6.61 9.01
CA MET A 313 -10.36 6.09 9.10
C MET A 313 -10.98 6.35 10.47
N ASP A 314 -10.27 6.12 11.57
CA ASP A 314 -10.78 6.40 12.92
C ASP A 314 -11.19 7.88 13.08
N SER A 315 -10.38 8.80 12.54
CA SER A 315 -10.74 10.22 12.52
C SER A 315 -11.99 10.50 11.66
N LEU A 316 -12.05 9.93 10.47
CA LEU A 316 -13.14 10.17 9.53
C LEU A 316 -14.48 9.62 10.05
N GLU A 317 -14.47 8.42 10.64
CA GLU A 317 -15.65 7.82 11.27
C GLU A 317 -16.15 8.69 12.44
N LYS A 318 -15.26 9.14 13.33
CA LYS A 318 -15.62 9.97 14.49
C LYS A 318 -16.22 11.31 14.11
N ARG A 319 -15.73 11.92 13.02
CA ARG A 319 -16.25 13.20 12.50
C ARG A 319 -17.40 13.02 11.52
N LYS A 320 -17.81 11.78 11.22
CA LYS A 320 -18.83 11.45 10.20
C LYS A 320 -18.52 12.07 8.83
N ALA A 321 -17.23 12.11 8.47
CA ALA A 321 -16.75 12.70 7.22
C ALA A 321 -16.78 11.71 6.03
N ILE A 322 -17.31 10.50 6.24
CA ILE A 322 -17.50 9.47 5.21
C ILE A 322 -18.86 8.79 5.40
N LYS A 323 -19.38 8.15 4.35
CA LYS A 323 -20.73 7.55 4.36
C LYS A 323 -20.76 6.17 5.05
N ASN A 324 -19.76 5.32 4.82
CA ASN A 324 -19.72 3.97 5.39
C ASN A 324 -19.19 3.98 6.83
N LEU A 325 -20.12 4.16 7.77
CA LEU A 325 -19.86 4.21 9.21
C LEU A 325 -20.10 2.86 9.90
N PHE A 326 -19.46 2.67 11.05
CA PHE A 326 -19.62 1.48 11.88
C PHE A 326 -20.16 1.85 13.25
N LYS A 327 -21.04 0.99 13.79
CA LYS A 327 -21.62 1.17 15.14
C LYS A 327 -20.56 1.21 16.24
N ASN A 328 -19.49 0.43 16.08
CA ASN A 328 -18.42 0.29 17.06
C ASN A 328 -17.15 1.01 16.61
N PRO A 329 -16.40 1.69 17.51
CA PRO A 329 -15.17 2.39 17.16
C PRO A 329 -14.09 1.44 16.62
N LEU A 330 -13.13 1.99 15.87
CA LEU A 330 -12.05 1.19 15.31
C LEU A 330 -11.13 0.76 16.44
N PHE A 331 -10.60 1.73 17.18
CA PHE A 331 -9.80 1.46 18.36
C PHE A 331 -10.70 1.40 19.58
N LYS A 332 -10.73 0.22 20.22
CA LYS A 332 -11.44 0.00 21.49
C LYS A 332 -10.53 0.13 22.70
N ARG A 333 -9.21 0.19 22.48
CA ARG A 333 -8.14 0.24 23.49
C ARG A 333 -6.88 0.82 22.85
N LYS A 334 -5.88 1.15 23.67
CA LYS A 334 -4.59 1.64 23.21
C LYS A 334 -3.91 0.56 22.34
N LEU A 335 -3.31 0.99 21.23
CA LEU A 335 -2.51 0.10 20.40
C LEU A 335 -1.26 -0.35 21.15
N TRP A 336 -0.93 -1.63 21.02
CA TRP A 336 0.32 -2.18 21.53
C TRP A 336 1.50 -1.66 20.69
N ILE A 337 2.64 -1.50 21.37
CA ILE A 337 3.92 -1.09 20.78
C ILE A 337 5.04 -1.85 21.48
N LEU A 338 5.97 -2.41 20.72
CA LEU A 338 7.11 -3.14 21.24
C LEU A 338 8.29 -2.20 21.48
N PRO A 339 9.15 -2.46 22.49
CA PRO A 339 10.38 -1.71 22.67
C PRO A 339 11.41 -2.07 21.59
N VAL A 340 12.17 -1.08 21.12
CA VAL A 340 13.28 -1.30 20.17
C VAL A 340 14.53 -1.88 20.84
N LYS A 341 14.55 -1.98 22.17
CA LYS A 341 15.72 -2.42 22.95
C LYS A 341 16.10 -3.87 22.67
N PRO A 342 17.39 -4.22 22.49
CA PRO A 342 17.86 -5.60 22.46
C PRO A 342 17.41 -6.38 23.70
N GLU A 343 17.24 -7.69 23.56
CA GLU A 343 17.04 -8.59 24.70
C GLU A 343 18.38 -9.00 25.31
N LYS A 344 18.34 -9.74 26.42
CA LYS A 344 19.57 -10.32 26.99
C LYS A 344 20.13 -11.33 25.99
N LYS A 345 21.35 -11.11 25.49
CA LYS A 345 22.04 -12.07 24.62
C LYS A 345 22.14 -13.42 25.31
N ILE A 346 21.66 -14.47 24.64
CA ILE A 346 21.80 -15.87 25.08
C ILE A 346 22.86 -16.54 24.21
N GLY A 347 23.87 -17.09 24.86
CA GLY A 347 25.07 -17.63 24.21
C GLY A 347 26.02 -16.55 23.69
N ARG A 348 27.23 -16.95 23.29
CA ARG A 348 28.31 -16.02 22.90
C ARG A 348 28.61 -16.01 21.40
N LEU A 349 28.71 -17.19 20.80
CA LEU A 349 29.07 -17.47 19.41
C LEU A 349 27.92 -18.12 18.63
N ASN A 350 27.52 -19.34 18.98
CA ASN A 350 26.52 -20.12 18.26
C ASN A 350 25.65 -20.91 19.24
N LEU A 351 24.43 -20.42 19.49
CA LEU A 351 23.56 -20.97 20.52
C LEU A 351 23.31 -22.48 20.34
N SER A 352 23.16 -22.98 19.11
CA SER A 352 22.97 -24.41 18.85
C SER A 352 24.17 -25.24 19.33
N ARG A 353 25.39 -24.83 18.98
CA ARG A 353 26.63 -25.46 19.45
C ARG A 353 26.75 -25.39 20.96
N GLU A 354 26.51 -24.22 21.51
CA GLU A 354 26.68 -23.95 22.94
C GLU A 354 25.74 -24.78 23.80
N THR A 355 24.45 -24.79 23.47
CA THR A 355 23.46 -25.62 24.16
C THR A 355 23.76 -27.11 24.01
N TYR A 356 24.25 -27.55 22.84
CA TYR A 356 24.66 -28.94 22.63
C TYR A 356 25.81 -29.33 23.55
N LEU A 357 26.88 -28.52 23.61
CA LEU A 357 28.06 -28.80 24.40
C LEU A 357 27.77 -28.70 25.90
N ASP A 358 27.01 -27.69 26.36
CA ASP A 358 26.65 -27.59 27.79
C ASP A 358 25.83 -28.78 28.26
N LYS A 359 24.94 -29.28 27.41
CA LYS A 359 24.06 -30.41 27.75
C LYS A 359 24.81 -31.75 27.75
N ARG A 360 25.73 -31.97 26.80
CA ARG A 360 26.42 -33.27 26.64
C ARG A 360 27.78 -33.35 27.30
N TYR A 361 28.46 -32.21 27.45
CA TYR A 361 29.81 -32.10 27.98
C TYR A 361 29.92 -30.89 28.92
N PRO A 362 29.27 -30.92 30.10
CA PRO A 362 29.35 -29.82 31.06
C PRO A 362 30.81 -29.46 31.39
N GLY A 363 31.14 -28.17 31.41
CA GLY A 363 32.49 -27.67 31.68
C GLY A 363 33.45 -27.62 30.47
N LEU A 364 33.11 -28.27 29.35
CA LEU A 364 33.96 -28.30 28.15
C LEU A 364 34.26 -26.89 27.60
N ARG A 365 33.33 -25.96 27.79
CA ARG A 365 33.42 -24.60 27.25
C ARG A 365 33.94 -23.54 28.24
N ASP A 366 34.35 -23.93 29.45
CA ASP A 366 34.68 -23.00 30.53
C ASP A 366 35.85 -22.05 30.21
N ARG A 367 36.69 -22.42 29.23
CA ARG A 367 37.85 -21.64 28.79
C ARG A 367 37.79 -21.20 27.32
N GLU A 368 36.68 -21.41 26.64
CA GLU A 368 36.61 -21.11 25.21
C GLU A 368 36.60 -19.61 24.90
N TYR A 369 36.35 -18.74 25.90
CA TYR A 369 36.27 -17.29 25.70
C TYR A 369 36.06 -16.44 26.96
#